data_AF-A0A2R6NU93-F1
#
_entry.id   AF-A0A2R6NU93-F1
#
_cell.length_a   1.000
_cell.length_b   1.000
_cell.length_c   1.000
_cell.angle_alpha   90.00
_cell.angle_beta   90.00
_cell.angle_gamma   90.00
#
_symmetry.space_group_name_H-M   'P 1'
#
loop_
_entity.id
_entity.type
_entity.pdbx_description
1 polymer ?
#
loop_
_entity_poly.entity_id
_entity_poly.type
_entity_poly.pdbx_seq_one_letter_code
_entity_poly.pdbx_strand_id
1 'polypeptide(L)'
;MNDLQHIFEKQHGPVFVTSNPPFEPDADKVVGRYQYDRPILDAAAIRAQSKMHTIQNKEGISFAGAWLNYGLHEDGFTSGLRAALALQCMFTLLLTLSATYSTTASHIARNDIHPPFEIVDADREPQPALASALFDVLEGTGMRSLLGNVLGFWLDFWSVVLLAVCALFVQLLDGSQGVVEMSG
;
A
#
# COMPACT_ATOMS: atom_id res chain seq x y z
N MET A 1 12.32 -19.43 8.67
CA MET A 1 12.39 -18.09 9.29
C MET A 1 13.13 -18.16 10.62
N ASN A 2 12.78 -19.10 11.50
CA ASN A 2 13.42 -19.27 12.82
C ASN A 2 14.94 -19.42 12.73
N ASP A 3 15.44 -20.27 11.81
CA ASP A 3 16.89 -20.45 11.62
C ASP A 3 17.60 -19.17 11.15
N LEU A 4 16.96 -18.40 10.26
CA LEU A 4 17.48 -17.12 9.75
C LEU A 4 17.50 -16.02 10.82
N GLN A 5 16.65 -16.15 11.84
CA GLN A 5 16.55 -15.24 12.98
C GLN A 5 17.28 -15.77 14.22
N HIS A 6 18.01 -16.88 14.10
CA HIS A 6 18.74 -17.54 15.19
C HIS A 6 17.86 -17.89 16.41
N ILE A 7 16.60 -18.29 16.16
CA ILE A 7 15.67 -18.74 17.21
C ILE A 7 15.82 -20.25 17.38
N PHE A 8 16.55 -20.68 18.41
CA PHE A 8 16.86 -22.09 18.63
C PHE A 8 15.70 -22.86 19.27
N GLU A 9 15.25 -23.92 18.59
CA GLU A 9 14.12 -24.75 19.05
C GLU A 9 14.38 -25.42 20.41
N LYS A 10 15.62 -25.83 20.70
CA LYS A 10 15.97 -26.43 22.00
C LYS A 10 15.66 -25.51 23.19
N GLN A 11 15.73 -24.19 22.98
CA GLN A 11 15.51 -23.19 24.01
C GLN A 11 14.06 -22.68 24.03
N HIS A 12 13.43 -22.56 22.86
CA HIS A 12 12.14 -21.86 22.71
C HIS A 12 10.98 -22.78 22.29
N GLY A 13 11.25 -24.04 21.95
CA GLY A 13 10.30 -24.88 21.24
C GLY A 13 10.00 -24.36 19.82
N PRO A 14 8.97 -24.89 19.15
CA PRO A 14 8.58 -24.44 17.82
C PRO A 14 7.90 -23.07 17.90
N VAL A 15 8.49 -22.07 17.24
CA VAL A 15 7.99 -20.69 17.20
C VAL A 15 7.31 -20.43 15.85
N PHE A 16 6.09 -19.90 15.89
CA PHE A 16 5.30 -19.58 14.71
C PHE A 16 4.79 -18.14 14.76
N VAL A 17 4.67 -17.52 13.59
CA VAL A 17 3.99 -16.25 13.40
C VAL A 17 2.90 -16.48 12.36
N THR A 18 1.68 -16.07 12.69
CA THR A 18 0.56 -16.11 11.75
C THR A 18 0.00 -14.70 11.58
N SER A 19 -0.50 -14.40 10.38
CA SER A 19 -1.11 -13.12 10.04
C SER A 19 -2.48 -13.38 9.45
N ASN A 20 -3.52 -12.88 10.11
CA ASN A 20 -4.93 -13.07 9.76
C ASN A 20 -5.31 -14.55 9.53
N PRO A 21 -5.09 -15.44 10.52
CA PRO A 21 -5.44 -16.84 10.36
C PRO A 21 -6.97 -17.03 10.21
N PRO A 22 -7.43 -18.00 9.40
CA PRO A 22 -8.86 -18.30 9.26
C PRO A 22 -9.47 -18.91 10.54
N PHE A 23 -8.63 -19.47 11.41
CA PHE A 23 -9.01 -20.03 12.70
C PHE A 23 -8.06 -19.50 13.77
N GLU A 24 -8.61 -19.15 14.93
CA GLU A 24 -7.79 -18.62 16.01
C GLU A 24 -6.85 -19.70 16.57
N PRO A 25 -5.57 -19.38 16.81
CA PRO A 25 -4.67 -20.28 17.52
C PRO A 25 -5.18 -20.54 18.94
N ASP A 26 -4.86 -21.72 19.47
CA ASP A 26 -5.09 -22.08 20.86
C ASP A 26 -4.57 -20.99 21.81
N ALA A 27 -5.44 -20.45 22.66
CA ALA A 27 -5.17 -19.27 23.48
C ALA A 27 -3.97 -19.48 24.42
N ASP A 28 -3.79 -20.70 24.92
CA ASP A 28 -2.68 -21.05 25.82
C ASP A 28 -1.32 -21.09 25.10
N LYS A 29 -1.31 -21.06 23.76
CA LYS A 29 -0.10 -21.07 22.92
C LYS A 29 0.20 -19.70 22.29
N VAL A 30 -0.64 -18.69 22.54
CA VAL A 30 -0.42 -17.33 22.01
C VAL A 30 0.51 -16.57 22.94
N VAL A 31 1.73 -16.30 22.48
CA VAL A 31 2.73 -15.51 23.23
C VAL A 31 2.46 -14.01 23.10
N GLY A 32 1.94 -13.56 21.95
CA GLY A 32 1.65 -12.16 21.71
C GLY A 32 0.71 -11.98 20.52
N ARG A 33 -0.11 -10.91 20.58
CA ARG A 33 -0.99 -10.48 19.50
C ARG A 33 -0.76 -9.01 19.25
N TYR A 34 -0.59 -8.67 17.97
CA TYR A 34 -0.34 -7.31 17.53
C TYR A 34 -1.28 -6.97 16.40
N GLN A 35 -1.87 -5.78 16.46
CA GLN A 35 -2.69 -5.24 15.38
C GLN A 35 -1.87 -4.18 14.65
N TYR A 36 -1.80 -4.32 13.33
CA TYR A 36 -1.12 -3.38 12.46
C TYR A 36 -2.08 -2.93 11.37
N ASP A 37 -2.14 -1.62 11.16
CA ASP A 37 -2.81 -1.06 9.99
C ASP A 37 -1.84 -1.01 8.82
N ARG A 38 -2.32 -1.36 7.63
CA ARG A 38 -1.52 -1.29 6.40
C ARG A 38 -2.06 -0.18 5.50
N PRO A 39 -1.24 0.83 5.13
CA PRO A 39 -1.65 1.85 4.17
C PRO A 39 -2.06 1.21 2.85
N ILE A 40 -3.18 1.67 2.29
CA ILE A 40 -3.58 1.33 0.92
C ILE A 40 -3.00 2.42 0.01
N LEU A 41 -2.05 2.04 -0.84
CA LEU A 41 -1.45 2.92 -1.83
C LEU A 41 -2.32 2.96 -3.10
N ASP A 42 -3.51 3.55 -2.97
CA ASP A 42 -4.43 3.74 -4.10
C ASP A 42 -4.03 4.94 -4.97
N ALA A 43 -4.80 5.20 -6.03
CA ALA A 43 -4.55 6.32 -6.93
C ALA A 43 -4.58 7.69 -6.22
N ALA A 44 -5.38 7.85 -5.16
CA ALA A 44 -5.41 9.08 -4.38
C ALA A 44 -4.13 9.25 -3.55
N ALA A 45 -3.64 8.17 -2.94
CA ALA A 45 -2.37 8.15 -2.22
C ALA A 45 -1.19 8.50 -3.15
N ILE A 46 -1.13 7.91 -4.35
CA ILE A 46 -0.09 8.19 -5.34
C ILE A 46 -0.13 9.66 -5.79
N ARG A 47 -1.33 10.21 -6.03
CA ARG A 47 -1.49 11.65 -6.32
C ARG A 47 -1.12 12.55 -5.16
N ALA A 48 -1.25 12.09 -3.91
CA ALA A 48 -0.80 12.82 -2.74
C ALA A 48 0.74 12.77 -2.60
N GLN A 49 1.35 11.62 -2.87
CA GLN A 49 2.81 11.45 -2.89
C GLN A 49 3.48 12.45 -3.84
N SER A 50 2.94 12.63 -5.06
CA SER A 50 3.50 13.60 -6.02
C SER A 50 3.46 15.05 -5.53
N LYS A 51 2.56 15.38 -4.60
CA LYS A 51 2.42 16.70 -3.98
C LYS A 51 3.26 16.87 -2.71
N MET A 52 3.97 15.84 -2.24
CA MET A 52 4.72 15.91 -0.97
C MET A 52 5.79 17.01 -0.96
N HIS A 53 6.41 17.30 -2.10
CA HIS A 53 7.37 18.40 -2.24
C HIS A 53 6.78 19.76 -1.85
N THR A 54 5.45 19.91 -1.91
CA THR A 54 4.76 21.16 -1.55
C THR A 54 4.66 21.38 -0.04
N ILE A 55 4.86 20.37 0.80
CA ILE A 55 4.77 20.49 2.27
C ILE A 55 6.09 20.13 2.98
N GLN A 56 7.00 19.43 2.31
CA GLN A 56 8.28 19.05 2.90
C GLN A 56 9.16 20.25 3.26
N ASN A 57 9.82 20.16 4.41
CA ASN A 57 10.79 21.12 4.94
C ASN A 57 10.25 22.54 5.12
N LYS A 58 8.93 22.70 5.17
CA LYS A 58 8.29 23.99 5.46
C LYS A 58 8.22 24.18 6.96
N GLU A 59 8.60 25.38 7.41
CA GLU A 59 8.55 25.77 8.82
C GLU A 59 9.31 24.79 9.75
N GLY A 60 10.36 24.14 9.23
CA GLY A 60 11.15 23.16 9.99
C GLY A 60 10.48 21.80 10.17
N ILE A 61 9.42 21.50 9.41
CA ILE A 61 8.69 20.25 9.47
C ILE A 61 9.09 19.38 8.27
N SER A 62 9.57 18.18 8.55
CA SER A 62 9.88 17.15 7.55
C SER A 62 9.04 15.90 7.82
N PHE A 63 8.48 15.31 6.77
CA PHE A 63 7.68 14.09 6.83
C PHE A 63 8.52 12.90 6.39
N ALA A 64 8.39 11.76 7.08
CA ALA A 64 9.09 10.53 6.72
C ALA A 64 8.20 9.32 6.98
N GLY A 65 8.35 8.28 6.18
CA GLY A 65 7.58 7.06 6.29
C GLY A 65 7.54 6.25 5.00
N ALA A 66 7.34 4.95 5.12
CA ALA A 66 7.29 4.02 3.98
C ALA A 66 6.16 4.37 2.98
N TRP A 67 5.10 5.02 3.46
CA TRP A 67 3.97 5.49 2.65
C TRP A 67 4.32 6.63 1.70
N LEU A 68 5.54 7.20 1.77
CA LEU A 68 6.02 8.18 0.79
C LEU A 68 6.44 7.54 -0.54
N ASN A 69 6.48 6.21 -0.62
CA ASN A 69 6.78 5.47 -1.84
C ASN A 69 5.99 4.15 -1.86
N TYR A 70 6.63 2.97 -1.97
CA TYR A 70 5.94 1.68 -2.14
C TYR A 70 5.52 0.98 -0.85
N GLY A 71 5.75 1.59 0.32
CA GLY A 71 5.37 0.98 1.59
C GLY A 71 6.35 -0.08 2.10
N LEU A 72 7.55 -0.17 1.54
CA LEU A 72 8.59 -1.10 1.99
C LEU A 72 9.45 -0.50 3.11
N HIS A 73 10.22 -1.36 3.78
CA HIS A 73 11.14 -0.93 4.84
C HIS A 73 12.21 0.03 4.30
N GLU A 74 12.68 -0.21 3.08
CA GLU A 74 13.68 0.63 2.40
C GLU A 74 13.16 2.05 2.14
N ASP A 75 11.87 2.19 1.81
CA ASP A 75 11.23 3.49 1.61
C ASP A 75 11.15 4.28 2.93
N GLY A 76 10.86 3.58 4.03
CA GLY A 76 10.88 4.15 5.36
C GLY A 76 12.27 4.61 5.78
N PHE A 77 13.28 3.76 5.58
CA PHE A 77 14.67 4.09 5.86
C PHE A 77 15.15 5.29 5.02
N THR A 78 14.90 5.26 3.72
CA THR A 78 15.33 6.29 2.78
C THR A 78 14.67 7.63 3.03
N SER A 79 13.35 7.65 3.26
CA SER A 79 12.63 8.89 3.58
C SER A 79 13.05 9.47 4.93
N GLY A 80 13.33 8.63 5.93
CA GLY A 80 13.88 9.06 7.22
C GLY A 80 15.26 9.71 7.07
N LEU A 81 16.14 9.10 6.28
CA LEU A 81 17.46 9.65 5.97
C LEU A 81 17.35 11.02 5.27
N ARG A 82 16.46 11.15 4.28
CA ARG A 82 16.18 12.44 3.61
C ARG A 82 15.69 13.51 4.58
N ALA A 83 14.79 13.18 5.50
CA ALA A 83 14.30 14.11 6.51
C ALA A 83 15.42 14.57 7.47
N ALA A 84 16.25 13.64 7.94
CA ALA A 84 17.38 13.98 8.82
C ALA A 84 18.39 14.93 8.15
N LEU A 85 18.73 14.69 6.88
CA LEU A 85 19.62 15.54 6.10
C LEU A 85 19.03 16.95 5.89
N ALA A 86 17.72 17.05 5.64
CA ALA A 86 17.05 18.33 5.47
C ALA A 86 17.10 19.19 6.74
N LEU A 87 16.84 18.59 7.91
CA LEU A 87 16.93 19.28 9.21
C LEU A 87 18.33 19.80 9.50
N GLN A 88 19.37 19.04 9.14
CA GLN A 88 20.75 19.51 9.28
C GLN A 88 21.03 20.74 8.41
N CYS A 89 20.61 20.71 7.15
CA CYS A 89 20.80 21.83 6.23
C CYS A 89 20.14 23.12 6.78
N MET A 90 18.93 23.00 7.32
CA MET A 90 18.23 24.12 7.96
C MET A 90 18.96 24.67 9.18
N PHE A 91 19.47 23.80 10.05
CA PHE A 91 20.22 24.20 11.24
C PHE A 91 21.53 24.93 10.88
N THR A 92 22.26 24.42 9.88
CA THR A 92 23.46 25.07 9.37
C THR A 92 23.16 26.45 8.77
N LEU A 93 22.07 26.60 8.01
CA LEU A 93 21.66 27.87 7.43
C LEU A 93 21.31 28.91 8.53
N LEU A 94 20.55 28.50 9.54
CA LEU A 94 20.16 29.36 10.67
C LEU A 94 21.37 29.81 11.50
N LEU A 95 22.29 28.89 11.79
CA LEU A 95 23.54 29.20 12.48
C LEU A 95 24.44 30.12 11.66
N THR A 96 24.50 29.93 10.33
CA THR A 96 25.32 30.79 9.47
C THR A 96 24.75 32.21 9.41
N LEU A 97 23.43 32.36 9.34
CA LEU A 97 22.73 33.65 9.41
C LEU A 97 22.86 34.32 10.79
N SER A 98 22.94 33.55 11.88
CA SER A 98 23.21 34.09 13.23
C SER A 98 24.70 34.40 13.46
N ALA A 99 25.60 33.61 12.89
CA ALA A 99 27.06 33.77 13.00
C ALA A 99 27.59 34.92 12.13
N THR A 100 26.82 35.41 11.14
CA THR A 100 27.10 36.71 10.50
C THR A 100 27.09 37.90 11.47
N TYR A 101 26.67 37.70 12.73
CA TYR A 101 26.78 38.70 13.81
C TYR A 101 27.92 38.44 14.82
N SER A 102 28.68 37.35 14.70
CA SER A 102 29.75 37.01 15.66
C SER A 102 30.94 36.32 14.97
N THR A 103 32.02 37.07 14.78
CA THR A 103 33.26 36.72 14.06
C THR A 103 34.19 35.74 14.79
N THR A 104 33.66 34.78 15.55
CA THR A 104 34.48 33.82 16.32
C THR A 104 33.99 32.36 16.28
N ALA A 105 33.26 31.94 15.24
CA ALA A 105 32.84 30.54 15.09
C ALA A 105 33.65 29.80 14.00
N SER A 106 34.98 29.83 14.07
CA SER A 106 35.86 29.16 13.10
C SER A 106 36.29 27.73 13.48
N HIS A 107 35.72 27.13 14.52
CA HIS A 107 36.17 25.82 15.02
C HIS A 107 35.07 24.80 15.37
N ILE A 108 33.81 25.03 15.00
CA ILE A 108 32.82 23.94 14.98
C ILE A 108 32.99 23.23 13.65
N ALA A 109 33.83 22.21 13.65
CA ALA A 109 34.04 21.30 12.53
C ALA A 109 32.67 20.83 12.02
N ARG A 110 32.32 21.28 10.82
CA ARG A 110 31.14 20.87 10.07
C ARG A 110 31.31 19.39 9.74
N ASN A 111 30.66 18.52 10.50
CA ASN A 111 30.35 17.19 9.99
C ASN A 111 29.20 17.37 9.00
N ASP A 112 29.50 17.70 7.75
CA ASP A 112 28.52 17.60 6.68
C ASP A 112 28.11 16.12 6.62
N ILE A 113 26.90 15.80 7.12
CA ILE A 113 26.44 14.41 7.12
C ILE A 113 26.06 14.16 5.68
N HIS A 114 26.92 13.44 4.99
CA HIS A 114 26.62 12.89 3.68
C HIS A 114 26.34 11.40 3.85
N PRO A 115 25.28 10.88 3.25
CA PRO A 115 25.07 9.45 3.22
C PRO A 115 26.29 8.79 2.53
N PRO A 116 26.75 7.62 3.01
CA PRO A 116 27.93 6.96 2.45
C PRO A 116 27.72 6.41 1.03
N PHE A 117 26.51 6.57 0.50
CA PHE A 117 26.07 6.15 -0.82
C PHE A 117 25.04 7.14 -1.36
N GLU A 118 24.89 7.16 -2.69
CA GLU A 118 23.83 7.91 -3.35
C GLU A 118 22.46 7.27 -3.08
N ILE A 119 21.47 8.10 -2.77
CA ILE A 119 20.09 7.65 -2.60
C ILE A 119 19.41 7.66 -3.96
N VAL A 120 19.27 6.49 -4.57
CA VAL A 120 18.60 6.29 -5.86
C VAL A 120 17.24 5.65 -5.61
N ASP A 121 16.17 6.31 -6.04
CA ASP A 121 14.83 5.71 -5.97
C ASP A 121 14.72 4.55 -6.97
N ALA A 122 13.97 3.51 -6.60
CA ALA A 122 13.80 2.32 -7.45
C ALA A 122 12.99 2.60 -8.73
N ASP A 123 12.34 3.77 -8.79
CA ASP A 123 11.42 4.17 -9.84
C ASP A 123 12.15 4.40 -11.15
N ARG A 124 11.63 3.77 -12.20
CA ARG A 124 11.79 4.28 -13.56
C ARG A 124 10.51 5.04 -13.86
N GLU A 125 10.60 6.32 -14.23
CA GLU A 125 9.42 7.04 -14.68
C GLU A 125 8.72 6.22 -15.79
N PRO A 126 7.48 5.77 -15.57
CA PRO A 126 6.76 5.05 -16.61
C PRO A 126 6.60 6.00 -17.80
N GLN A 127 6.95 5.53 -19.00
CA GLN A 127 6.74 6.35 -20.19
C GLN A 127 5.26 6.73 -20.28
N PRO A 128 4.92 8.00 -20.51
CA PRO A 128 3.55 8.45 -20.56
C PRO A 128 2.80 7.65 -21.63
N ALA A 129 1.82 6.85 -21.20
CA ALA A 129 1.00 6.04 -22.07
C ALA A 129 -0.36 6.70 -22.25
N LEU A 130 -0.89 6.71 -23.48
CA LEU A 130 -2.24 7.21 -23.75
C LEU A 130 -3.30 6.57 -22.83
N ALA A 131 -3.09 5.29 -22.47
CA ALA A 131 -3.96 4.56 -21.57
C ALA A 131 -4.03 5.19 -20.16
N SER A 132 -2.91 5.62 -19.56
CA SER A 132 -2.93 6.19 -18.20
C SER A 132 -3.70 7.51 -18.17
N ALA A 133 -3.50 8.37 -19.18
CA ALA A 133 -4.24 9.62 -19.31
C ALA A 133 -5.75 9.38 -19.46
N LEU A 134 -6.16 8.36 -20.23
CA LEU A 134 -7.56 7.95 -20.35
C LEU A 134 -8.14 7.49 -19.02
N PHE A 135 -7.40 6.67 -18.26
CA PHE A 135 -7.82 6.21 -16.94
C PHE A 135 -7.93 7.36 -15.93
N ASP A 136 -7.00 8.31 -15.94
CA ASP A 136 -7.06 9.49 -15.08
C ASP A 136 -8.32 10.33 -15.36
N VAL A 137 -8.69 10.50 -16.63
CA VAL A 137 -9.94 11.19 -17.02
C VAL A 137 -11.17 10.39 -16.56
N LEU A 138 -11.19 9.08 -16.78
CA LEU A 138 -12.29 8.22 -16.33
C LEU A 138 -12.47 8.23 -14.81
N GLU A 139 -11.37 8.29 -14.06
CA GLU A 139 -11.38 8.35 -12.60
C GLU A 139 -11.78 9.74 -12.11
N GLY A 140 -11.22 10.80 -12.69
CA GLY A 140 -11.51 12.19 -12.31
C GLY A 140 -12.94 12.65 -12.62
N THR A 141 -13.58 12.05 -13.63
CA THR A 141 -14.98 12.35 -13.99
C THR A 141 -16.01 11.51 -13.23
N GLY A 142 -15.57 10.50 -12.46
CA GLY A 142 -16.48 9.55 -11.80
C GLY A 142 -17.16 8.55 -12.74
N MET A 143 -16.80 8.56 -14.03
CA MET A 143 -17.35 7.68 -15.07
C MET A 143 -17.17 6.20 -14.72
N ARG A 144 -16.09 5.87 -14.00
CA ARG A 144 -15.83 4.52 -13.46
C ARG A 144 -17.02 3.98 -12.66
N SER A 145 -17.60 4.80 -11.77
CA SER A 145 -18.72 4.36 -10.92
C SER A 145 -19.99 4.16 -11.73
N LEU A 146 -20.25 5.04 -12.70
CA LEU A 146 -21.39 4.92 -13.62
C LEU A 146 -21.27 3.64 -14.46
N LEU A 147 -20.11 3.44 -15.10
CA LEU A 147 -19.81 2.24 -15.88
C LEU A 147 -19.95 0.97 -15.03
N GLY A 148 -19.39 0.99 -13.81
CA GLY A 148 -19.49 -0.12 -12.86
C GLY A 148 -20.94 -0.46 -12.51
N ASN A 149 -21.78 0.55 -12.25
CA ASN A 149 -23.19 0.34 -11.93
C ASN A 149 -23.99 -0.19 -13.12
N VAL A 150 -23.75 0.35 -14.33
CA VAL A 150 -24.43 -0.08 -15.56
C VAL A 150 -24.04 -1.51 -15.92
N LEU A 151 -22.74 -1.82 -15.91
CA LEU A 151 -22.24 -3.18 -16.16
C LEU A 151 -22.70 -4.15 -15.08
N GLY A 152 -22.68 -3.75 -13.81
CA GLY A 152 -23.19 -4.55 -12.70
C GLY A 152 -24.66 -4.90 -12.89
N PHE A 153 -25.52 -3.91 -13.13
CA PHE A 153 -26.93 -4.13 -13.42
C PHE A 153 -27.15 -5.06 -14.62
N TRP A 154 -26.37 -4.86 -15.70
CA TRP A 154 -26.45 -5.70 -16.89
C TRP A 154 -26.08 -7.16 -16.59
N LEU A 155 -24.98 -7.38 -15.88
CA LEU A 155 -24.54 -8.72 -15.47
C LEU A 155 -25.54 -9.39 -14.54
N ASP A 156 -26.09 -8.67 -13.56
CA ASP A 156 -27.11 -9.17 -12.65
C ASP A 156 -28.38 -9.57 -13.40
N PHE A 157 -28.85 -8.73 -14.33
CA PHE A 157 -30.01 -9.02 -15.18
C PHE A 157 -29.82 -10.32 -15.96
N TRP A 158 -28.68 -10.48 -16.64
CA TRP A 158 -28.41 -11.69 -17.41
C TRP A 158 -28.18 -12.92 -16.54
N SER A 159 -27.65 -12.76 -15.32
CA SER A 159 -27.52 -13.86 -14.36
C SER A 159 -28.89 -14.44 -13.99
N VAL A 160 -29.88 -13.57 -13.75
CA VAL A 160 -31.26 -13.98 -13.44
C VAL A 160 -31.92 -14.65 -14.64
N VAL A 161 -31.76 -14.09 -15.84
CA VAL A 161 -32.29 -14.68 -17.08
C VAL A 161 -31.69 -16.08 -17.30
N LEU A 162 -30.37 -16.23 -17.15
CA LEU A 162 -29.70 -17.52 -17.32
C LEU A 162 -30.20 -18.55 -16.30
N LEU A 163 -30.32 -18.16 -15.02
CA LEU A 163 -30.86 -19.02 -13.97
C LEU A 163 -32.31 -19.46 -14.26
N ALA A 164 -33.15 -18.54 -14.76
CA ALA A 164 -34.53 -18.86 -15.14
C ALA A 164 -34.61 -19.83 -16.33
N VAL A 165 -33.77 -19.63 -17.36
CA VAL A 165 -33.68 -20.55 -18.51
C VAL A 165 -33.19 -21.93 -18.06
N CYS A 166 -32.16 -21.99 -17.21
CA CYS A 166 -31.69 -23.24 -16.64
C CYS A 166 -32.79 -23.96 -15.83
N ALA A 167 -33.54 -23.24 -14.99
CA ALA A 167 -34.64 -23.80 -14.23
C ALA A 167 -35.76 -24.36 -15.14
N LEU A 168 -36.13 -23.63 -16.18
CA LEU A 168 -37.13 -24.07 -17.16
C LEU A 168 -36.66 -25.32 -17.93
N PHE A 169 -35.38 -25.36 -18.31
CA PHE A 169 -34.78 -26.52 -18.97
C PHE A 169 -34.79 -27.77 -18.07
N VAL A 170 -34.47 -27.62 -16.78
CA VAL A 170 -34.56 -28.72 -15.80
C VAL A 170 -36.00 -29.21 -15.65
N GLN A 171 -36.99 -28.31 -15.55
CA GLN A 171 -38.41 -28.68 -15.49
C GLN A 171 -38.89 -29.43 -16.74
N LEU A 172 -38.41 -29.05 -17.93
CA LEU A 172 -38.73 -29.74 -19.19
C LEU A 172 -38.13 -31.15 -19.24
N LEU A 173 -36.91 -31.34 -18.70
CA LEU A 173 -36.30 -32.66 -18.59
C LEU A 173 -37.06 -33.54 -17.60
N ASP A 174 -37.46 -33.01 -16.44
CA ASP A 174 -38.22 -33.77 -15.44
C ASP A 174 -39.64 -34.09 -15.92
N GLY A 175 -40.31 -33.15 -16.61
CA GLY A 175 -41.64 -33.36 -17.20
C GLY A 175 -41.67 -34.43 -18.30
N SER A 176 -40.54 -34.68 -18.97
CA SER A 176 -40.43 -35.74 -19.98
C SER A 176 -40.38 -37.15 -19.39
N GLN A 177 -40.04 -37.30 -18.10
CA GLN A 177 -39.96 -38.58 -17.41
C GLN A 177 -41.34 -39.08 -16.90
N GLY A 178 -42.38 -38.23 -16.87
CA GLY A 178 -43.69 -38.56 -16.29
C GLY A 178 -44.71 -39.21 -17.23
N VAL A 179 -44.38 -39.46 -18.50
CA VAL A 179 -45.35 -39.98 -19.51
C VAL A 179 -45.23 -41.49 -19.74
N VAL A 180 -44.26 -42.17 -19.12
CA VAL A 180 -43.99 -43.61 -19.37
C VAL A 180 -44.75 -44.56 -18.42
N GLU A 181 -45.47 -44.06 -17.41
CA GLU A 181 -46.04 -44.90 -16.34
C GLU A 181 -47.57 -45.08 -16.35
N MET A 182 -48.23 -45.02 -17.53
CA MET A 182 -49.65 -45.34 -17.66
C MET A 182 -49.93 -46.31 -18.83
N SER A 183 -49.57 -47.58 -18.65
CA SER A 183 -50.12 -48.71 -19.41
C SER A 183 -49.73 -50.02 -18.71
N GLY A 184 -50.50 -50.40 -17.70
CA GLY A 184 -50.45 -51.71 -17.04
C GLY A 184 -51.85 -52.15 -16.67
#